data_AF-A0A978UJP6-F1
#
_entry.id   AF-A0A978UJP6-F1
#
_cell.length_a   1.000
_cell.length_b   1.000
_cell.length_c   1.000
_cell.angle_alpha   90.00
_cell.angle_beta   90.00
_cell.angle_gamma   90.00
#
_symmetry.space_group_name_H-M   'P 1'
#
loop_
_entity.id
_entity.type
_entity.pdbx_description
1 polymer ?
#
loop_
_entity_poly.entity_id
_entity_poly.type
_entity_poly.pdbx_seq_one_letter_code
_entity_poly.pdbx_strand_id
1 'polypeptide(L)'
;MKSADDKDVNARKFVESLKPKYSAVVVTTACLIYNATGNRLTHVCTEIRVVDHYKGIDWSSIYDYKLSKFDQYSNDTWNGCCSSVITGYSDGIDVNTANRNCPIFEGMMTLKNAWIQ
;
A
#
# COMPACT_ATOMS: atom_id res chain seq x y z
N MET A 1 17.34 5.04 -11.21
CA MET A 1 16.22 5.28 -12.16
C MET A 1 15.28 4.07 -12.09
N LYS A 2 13.99 4.19 -12.41
CA LYS A 2 12.93 3.18 -12.12
C LYS A 2 13.23 1.72 -12.52
N SER A 3 14.08 1.50 -13.52
CA SER A 3 14.53 0.19 -14.02
C SER A 3 16.01 -0.12 -13.74
N ALA A 4 16.70 0.72 -12.96
CA ALA A 4 18.06 0.42 -12.54
C ALA A 4 18.06 -0.78 -11.59
N ASP A 5 19.07 -1.64 -11.70
CA ASP A 5 19.24 -2.85 -10.89
C ASP A 5 18.02 -3.79 -10.91
N ASP A 6 17.33 -3.90 -12.05
CA ASP A 6 16.15 -4.75 -12.25
C ASP A 6 15.00 -4.49 -11.27
N LYS A 7 14.92 -3.28 -10.69
CA LYS A 7 13.92 -2.93 -9.67
C LYS A 7 12.49 -3.08 -10.17
N ASP A 8 12.22 -2.77 -11.42
CA ASP A 8 10.92 -2.94 -12.06
C ASP A 8 10.57 -4.42 -12.31
N VAL A 9 11.56 -5.23 -12.69
CA VAL A 9 11.42 -6.69 -12.85
C VAL A 9 11.13 -7.35 -11.51
N ASN A 10 11.85 -6.96 -10.45
CA ASN A 10 11.67 -7.47 -9.10
C ASN A 10 10.31 -7.06 -8.52
N ALA A 11 9.91 -5.80 -8.71
CA ALA A 11 8.58 -5.31 -8.37
C ALA A 11 7.47 -6.14 -9.05
N ARG A 12 7.61 -6.42 -10.35
CA ARG A 12 6.65 -7.22 -11.11
C ARG A 12 6.59 -8.66 -10.61
N LYS A 13 7.74 -9.32 -10.46
CA LYS A 13 7.83 -10.70 -9.95
C LYS A 13 7.23 -10.81 -8.55
N PHE A 14 7.46 -9.83 -7.70
CA PHE A 14 6.85 -9.76 -6.37
C PHE A 14 5.33 -9.70 -6.48
N VAL A 15 4.77 -8.74 -7.24
CA VAL A 15 3.31 -8.62 -7.44
C VAL A 15 2.71 -9.90 -8.05
N GLU A 16 3.40 -10.52 -9.00
CA GLU A 16 2.99 -11.80 -9.60
C GLU A 16 3.00 -12.95 -8.59
N SER A 17 3.98 -12.99 -7.69
CA SER A 17 4.06 -13.99 -6.61
C SER A 17 2.92 -13.88 -5.59
N LEU A 18 2.26 -12.72 -5.51
CA LEU A 18 1.08 -12.53 -4.66
C LEU A 18 -0.18 -13.17 -5.26
N LYS A 19 -0.24 -13.38 -6.58
CA LYS A 19 -1.44 -13.93 -7.24
C LYS A 19 -1.91 -15.23 -6.58
N PRO A 20 -1.09 -16.30 -6.43
CA PRO A 20 -1.55 -17.56 -5.85
C PRO A 20 -2.08 -17.43 -4.42
N LYS A 21 -1.59 -16.46 -3.65
CA LYS A 21 -2.01 -16.20 -2.26
C LYS A 21 -3.43 -15.62 -2.17
N TYR A 22 -3.90 -14.95 -3.23
CA TYR A 22 -5.15 -14.20 -3.24
C TYR A 22 -6.13 -14.58 -4.36
N SER A 23 -5.67 -15.32 -5.38
CA SER A 23 -6.40 -15.51 -6.65
C SER A 23 -7.04 -16.88 -6.85
N ALA A 24 -7.26 -17.69 -5.81
CA ALA A 24 -7.95 -18.96 -6.01
C ALA A 24 -9.46 -18.78 -6.28
N VAL A 25 -10.10 -17.70 -5.78
CA VAL A 25 -11.58 -17.57 -5.80
C VAL A 25 -12.11 -16.13 -5.97
N VAL A 26 -11.28 -15.07 -5.82
CA VAL A 26 -11.78 -13.68 -5.66
C VAL A 26 -11.13 -12.70 -6.65
N VAL A 27 -11.93 -11.76 -7.20
CA VAL A 27 -11.41 -10.61 -7.97
C VAL A 27 -10.53 -9.75 -7.06
N THR A 28 -9.24 -9.68 -7.38
CA THR A 28 -8.24 -8.97 -6.60
C THR A 28 -7.50 -7.96 -7.48
N THR A 29 -7.36 -6.73 -6.99
CA THR A 29 -6.43 -5.75 -7.57
C THR A 29 -5.25 -5.58 -6.62
N ALA A 30 -4.05 -5.88 -7.11
CA ALA A 30 -2.80 -5.63 -6.40
C ALA A 30 -2.11 -4.39 -6.99
N CYS A 31 -1.68 -3.48 -6.13
CA CYS A 31 -0.95 -2.26 -6.47
C CYS A 31 0.38 -2.25 -5.72
N LEU A 32 1.46 -1.97 -6.45
CA LEU A 32 2.77 -1.71 -5.87
C LEU A 32 3.22 -0.33 -6.32
N ILE A 33 3.47 0.57 -5.36
CA ILE A 33 3.92 1.92 -5.62
C ILE A 33 5.35 2.04 -5.15
N TYR A 34 6.23 2.45 -6.07
CA TYR A 34 7.61 2.78 -5.78
C TYR A 34 7.72 4.28 -5.47
N ASN A 35 8.02 4.60 -4.23
CA ASN A 35 8.32 5.94 -3.76
C ASN A 35 9.74 6.35 -4.18
N ALA A 36 9.82 7.21 -5.20
CA ALA A 36 11.07 7.76 -5.73
C ALA A 36 11.41 9.15 -5.16
N THR A 37 10.74 9.60 -4.08
CA THR A 37 10.95 10.95 -3.52
C THR A 37 12.30 11.11 -2.80
N GLY A 38 13.00 10.01 -2.52
CA GLY A 38 14.20 10.02 -1.69
C GLY A 38 13.92 10.18 -0.20
N ASN A 39 12.64 10.29 0.20
CA ASN A 39 12.20 10.26 1.60
C ASN A 39 11.52 8.93 1.93
N ARG A 40 11.52 8.55 3.21
CA ARG A 40 10.84 7.35 3.70
C ARG A 40 9.33 7.59 3.82
N LEU A 41 8.53 6.58 3.46
CA LEU A 41 7.12 6.53 3.86
C LEU A 41 7.03 6.16 5.35
N THR A 42 6.49 7.05 6.18
CA THR A 42 6.37 6.83 7.63
C THR A 42 5.00 6.31 8.03
N HIS A 43 3.98 6.67 7.27
CA HIS A 43 2.58 6.36 7.53
C HIS A 43 1.92 5.87 6.26
N VAL A 44 1.05 4.86 6.38
CA VAL A 44 0.19 4.41 5.28
C VAL A 44 -1.24 4.28 5.75
N CYS A 45 -2.17 4.69 4.90
CA CYS A 45 -3.61 4.61 5.17
C CYS A 45 -4.33 4.14 3.92
N THR A 46 -5.39 3.35 4.11
CA THR A 46 -6.38 3.05 3.06
C THR A 46 -7.78 3.30 3.56
N GLU A 47 -8.66 3.74 2.67
CA GLU A 47 -10.06 3.98 2.99
C GLU A 47 -10.94 3.77 1.75
N ILE A 48 -12.08 3.13 1.92
CA ILE A 48 -13.05 2.85 0.87
C ILE A 48 -14.31 3.65 1.16
N ARG A 49 -14.65 4.63 0.33
CA ARG A 49 -15.83 5.49 0.53
C ARG A 49 -16.57 5.71 -0.78
N VAL A 50 -17.71 6.38 -0.69
CA VAL A 50 -18.48 6.83 -1.86
C VAL A 50 -17.65 7.77 -2.74
N VAL A 51 -18.06 7.92 -3.99
CA VAL A 51 -17.52 8.93 -4.91
C VAL A 51 -17.56 10.32 -4.26
N ASP A 52 -16.57 11.15 -4.56
CA ASP A 52 -16.43 12.52 -4.04
C ASP A 52 -16.26 12.65 -2.51
N HIS A 53 -16.04 11.56 -1.76
CA HIS A 53 -15.83 11.63 -0.30
C HIS A 53 -14.73 12.63 0.12
N TYR A 54 -13.66 12.77 -0.67
CA TYR A 54 -12.56 13.70 -0.39
C TYR A 54 -12.67 15.06 -1.09
N LYS A 55 -13.80 15.36 -1.73
CA LYS A 55 -13.97 16.61 -2.48
C LYS A 55 -14.07 17.79 -1.51
N GLY A 56 -13.20 18.78 -1.69
CA GLY A 56 -13.18 19.98 -0.86
C GLY A 56 -12.65 19.77 0.56
N ILE A 57 -12.04 18.61 0.84
CA ILE A 57 -11.46 18.31 2.15
C ILE A 57 -10.11 19.02 2.31
N ASP A 58 -9.86 19.49 3.54
CA ASP A 58 -8.54 19.91 3.99
C ASP A 58 -7.64 18.70 4.26
N TRP A 59 -6.60 18.54 3.46
CA TRP A 59 -5.64 17.45 3.59
C TRP A 59 -4.83 17.48 4.89
N SER A 60 -4.67 18.64 5.51
CA SER A 60 -4.02 18.74 6.83
C SER A 60 -4.84 18.00 7.89
N SER A 61 -6.17 18.19 7.87
CA SER A 61 -7.05 17.42 8.76
C SER A 61 -6.98 15.90 8.51
N ILE A 62 -6.88 15.45 7.25
CA ILE A 62 -6.74 14.03 6.94
C ILE A 62 -5.40 13.48 7.47
N TYR A 63 -4.34 14.27 7.37
CA TYR A 63 -3.05 13.90 7.93
C TYR A 63 -3.15 13.70 9.45
N ASP A 64 -3.67 14.69 10.17
CA ASP A 64 -3.71 14.69 11.63
C ASP A 64 -4.66 13.62 12.19
N TYR A 65 -5.83 13.45 11.60
CA TYR A 65 -6.85 12.55 12.12
C TYR A 65 -6.77 11.12 11.59
N LYS A 66 -6.19 10.91 10.41
CA LYS A 66 -6.09 9.59 9.80
C LYS A 66 -4.65 9.16 9.62
N LEU A 67 -3.90 9.81 8.75
CA LEU A 67 -2.61 9.29 8.32
C LEU A 67 -1.64 9.13 9.49
N SER A 68 -1.54 10.11 10.39
CA SER A 68 -0.65 10.07 11.56
C SER A 68 -1.00 9.00 12.59
N LYS A 69 -2.19 8.39 12.50
CA LYS A 69 -2.66 7.33 13.42
C LYS A 69 -2.28 5.94 12.97
N PHE A 70 -1.90 5.78 11.70
CA PHE A 70 -1.47 4.50 11.15
C PHE A 70 0.02 4.53 10.90
N ASP A 71 0.71 3.51 11.39
CA ASP A 71 2.13 3.35 11.12
C ASP A 71 2.30 2.68 9.75
N GLN A 72 2.69 1.42 9.74
CA GLN A 72 3.12 0.73 8.53
C GLN A 72 2.03 -0.08 7.86
N TYR A 73 0.86 -0.14 8.47
CA TYR A 73 -0.24 -0.98 8.02
C TYR A 73 -1.58 -0.28 8.24
N SER A 74 -2.47 -0.41 7.27
CA SER A 74 -3.85 0.06 7.38
C SER A 74 -4.75 -0.87 6.58
N ASN A 75 -5.97 -1.08 7.06
CA ASN A 75 -7.00 -1.77 6.32
C ASN A 75 -8.33 -1.02 6.46
N ASP A 76 -9.21 -1.25 5.50
CA ASP A 76 -10.59 -0.79 5.57
C ASP A 76 -11.51 -1.81 4.93
N THR A 77 -12.75 -1.85 5.41
CA THR A 77 -13.81 -2.69 4.85
C THR A 77 -15.07 -1.88 4.74
N TRP A 78 -15.59 -1.75 3.53
CA TRP A 78 -16.80 -0.98 3.28
C TRP A 78 -17.58 -1.54 2.10
N ASN A 79 -18.90 -1.68 2.28
CA ASN A 79 -19.85 -2.14 1.26
C ASN A 79 -19.41 -3.41 0.49
N GLY A 80 -18.90 -4.41 1.22
CA GLY A 80 -18.45 -5.66 0.60
C GLY A 80 -17.10 -5.57 -0.11
N CYS A 81 -16.37 -4.46 -0.01
CA CYS A 81 -14.99 -4.33 -0.46
C CYS A 81 -14.06 -4.33 0.76
N CYS A 82 -12.88 -4.92 0.60
CA CYS A 82 -11.78 -4.88 1.57
C CYS A 82 -10.57 -4.23 0.90
N SER A 83 -9.86 -3.39 1.64
CA SER A 83 -8.56 -2.86 1.24
C SER A 83 -7.56 -3.08 2.38
N SER A 84 -6.34 -3.45 2.03
CA SER A 84 -5.23 -3.57 2.97
C SER A 84 -3.99 -3.00 2.32
N VAL A 85 -3.26 -2.18 3.06
CA VAL A 85 -2.02 -1.54 2.61
C VAL A 85 -0.93 -1.71 3.65
N ILE A 86 0.30 -1.85 3.18
CA ILE A 86 1.49 -1.98 4.01
C ILE A 86 2.66 -1.21 3.37
N THR A 87 3.52 -0.63 4.20
CA THR A 87 4.87 -0.20 3.80
C THR A 87 5.90 -0.98 4.59
N GLY A 88 7.05 -1.21 3.96
CA GLY A 88 8.19 -1.81 4.67
C GLY A 88 8.67 -0.92 5.82
N TYR A 89 9.28 -1.57 6.81
CA TYR A 89 9.91 -0.94 7.96
C TYR A 89 11.34 -1.42 8.13
N SER A 90 12.24 -0.48 8.41
CA SER A 90 13.63 -0.78 8.70
C SER A 90 13.98 -0.19 10.07
N ASP A 91 13.90 -1.02 11.11
CA ASP A 91 14.45 -0.75 12.45
C ASP A 91 15.98 -0.71 12.50
N GLY A 92 16.62 -1.27 11.47
CA GLY A 92 18.06 -1.30 11.36
C GLY A 92 18.63 0.10 11.09
N ILE A 93 19.11 0.76 12.14
CA ILE A 93 20.18 1.74 11.99
C ILE A 93 21.41 0.95 11.52
N ASP A 94 21.55 0.75 10.22
CA ASP A 94 22.88 0.58 9.65
C ASP A 94 23.48 1.98 9.53
N VAL A 95 24.38 2.32 10.47
CA VAL A 95 25.07 3.61 10.52
C VAL A 95 25.91 3.89 9.28
N ASN A 96 26.11 2.89 8.41
CA ASN A 96 27.02 2.97 7.26
C ASN A 96 26.33 3.07 5.90
N THR A 97 25.00 2.97 5.82
CA THR A 97 24.29 2.97 4.52
C THR A 97 23.25 4.09 4.46
N ALA A 98 23.53 5.13 3.69
CA ALA A 98 22.72 6.34 3.52
C ALA A 98 21.35 6.15 2.82
N ASN A 99 20.76 4.94 2.85
CA ASN A 99 19.55 4.62 2.08
C ASN A 99 18.46 3.97 2.94
N ARG A 100 18.12 4.64 4.05
CA ARG A 100 17.06 4.26 5.01
C ARG A 100 15.66 4.62 4.51
N ASN A 101 15.36 4.26 3.27
CA ASN A 101 14.07 4.50 2.65
C ASN A 101 13.47 3.15 2.29
N CYS A 102 12.42 2.73 2.98
CA CYS A 102 11.52 1.72 2.44
C CYS A 102 10.74 2.41 1.31
N PRO A 103 11.07 2.12 0.03
CA PRO A 103 10.48 2.84 -1.07
C PRO A 103 9.18 2.16 -1.52
N ILE A 104 8.71 1.14 -0.81
CA ILE A 104 7.65 0.26 -1.27
C ILE A 104 6.41 0.50 -0.43
N PHE A 105 5.34 0.89 -1.12
CA PHE A 105 3.97 0.77 -0.66
C PHE A 105 3.32 -0.38 -1.41
N GLU A 106 2.74 -1.32 -0.69
CA GLU A 106 1.95 -2.41 -1.22
C GLU A 106 0.49 -2.22 -0.81
N GLY A 107 -0.42 -2.31 -1.78
CA GLY A 107 -1.85 -2.20 -1.56
C GLY A 107 -2.60 -3.31 -2.26
N MET A 108 -3.59 -3.87 -1.58
CA MET A 108 -4.46 -4.91 -2.09
C MET A 108 -5.92 -4.51 -1.88
N MET A 109 -6.73 -4.67 -2.92
CA MET A 109 -8.18 -4.53 -2.85
C MET A 109 -8.86 -5.84 -3.28
N THR A 110 -9.82 -6.28 -2.48
CA THR A 110 -10.59 -7.52 -2.68
C THR A 110 -12.07 -7.28 -2.40
N LEU A 111 -12.91 -8.24 -2.79
CA LEU A 111 -14.31 -8.29 -2.37
C LEU A 111 -14.45 -9.20 -1.13
N LYS A 112 -15.20 -8.74 -0.13
CA LYS A 112 -15.61 -9.53 1.03
C LYS A 112 -16.69 -10.51 0.60
N ASN A 113 -16.52 -11.78 0.94
CA ASN A 113 -17.47 -12.86 0.64
C ASN A 113 -17.75 -13.07 -0.86
N ALA A 114 -16.73 -12.95 -1.73
CA ALA A 114 -16.84 -13.38 -3.13
C ALA A 114 -16.89 -14.92 -3.29
N TRP A 115 -17.67 -15.59 -2.46
CA TRP A 115 -18.11 -16.95 -2.70
C TRP A 115 -19.17 -16.88 -3.79
N ILE A 116 -18.87 -17.46 -4.93
CA ILE A 116 -19.81 -17.64 -6.04
C ILE A 116 -20.88 -18.64 -5.57
N GLN A 117 -22.16 -18.31 -5.76
CA GLN A 117 -23.30 -19.24 -5.65
C GLN A 117 -23.21 -20.33 -6.71
#